data_AF-A0A957P4B5-F1
#
_entry.id   AF-A0A957P4B5-F1
#
_cell.length_a   1.000
_cell.length_b   1.000
_cell.length_c   1.000
_cell.angle_alpha   90.00
_cell.angle_beta   90.00
_cell.angle_gamma   90.00
#
_symmetry.space_group_name_H-M   'P 1'
#
loop_
_entity.id
_entity.type
_entity.pdbx_description
1 polymer ?
#
loop_
_entity_poly.entity_id
_entity_poly.type
_entity_poly.pdbx_seq_one_letter_code
_entity_poly.pdbx_strand_id
1 'polypeptide(L)'
;MMTRMYTPIHIDRSPSEVFDFVTTPSNWPQWHPSSLGVEGATNHSLTVGEQVTEWFHVAGRRGQVVWTVMERDAPHRWVIDGRIVGRNAGGVVSYTLQP
;
A
#
# COMPACT_ATOMS: atom_id res chain seq x y z
N MET A 1 20.86 5.37 -8.86
CA MET A 1 20.75 5.13 -7.40
C MET A 1 19.27 5.19 -7.04
N MET A 2 18.74 4.16 -6.38
CA MET A 2 17.33 4.09 -6.01
C MET A 2 17.18 4.53 -4.56
N THR A 3 16.35 5.53 -4.31
CA THR A 3 16.07 5.98 -2.94
C THR A 3 15.26 4.91 -2.22
N ARG A 4 15.69 4.54 -1.02
CA ARG A 4 14.96 3.63 -0.13
C ARG A 4 14.72 4.33 1.20
N MET A 5 13.48 4.27 1.67
CA MET A 5 13.07 4.70 3.01
C MET A 5 12.66 3.48 3.81
N TYR A 6 12.94 3.48 5.11
CA TYR A 6 12.57 2.41 6.04
C TYR A 6 12.12 3.03 7.36
N THR A 7 10.93 2.66 7.83
CA THR A 7 10.33 3.20 9.05
C THR A 7 9.68 2.06 9.84
N PRO A 8 10.22 1.69 11.01
CA PRO A 8 9.58 0.73 11.91
C PRO A 8 8.65 1.44 12.90
N ILE A 9 7.58 0.75 13.31
CA ILE A 9 6.68 1.15 14.40
C ILE A 9 6.25 -0.10 15.18
N HIS A 10 5.90 0.07 16.46
CA HIS A 10 5.24 -0.97 17.25
C HIS A 10 3.73 -0.73 17.24
N ILE A 11 2.95 -1.81 17.12
CA ILE A 11 1.49 -1.76 17.14
C ILE A 11 1.02 -2.87 18.09
N ASP A 12 0.21 -2.51 19.08
CA ASP A 12 -0.32 -3.44 20.09
C ASP A 12 -1.46 -4.31 19.53
N ARG A 13 -1.22 -4.97 18.39
CA ARG A 13 -2.14 -5.88 17.69
C ARG A 13 -1.36 -7.03 17.08
N SER A 14 -2.02 -8.15 16.82
CA SER A 14 -1.35 -9.28 16.19
C SER A 14 -0.88 -8.94 14.76
N PRO A 15 0.20 -9.56 14.26
CA PRO A 15 0.63 -9.39 12.87
C PRO A 15 -0.49 -9.63 11.87
N SER A 16 -1.36 -10.63 12.10
CA SER A 16 -2.49 -10.92 11.21
C SER A 16 -3.51 -9.78 11.14
N GLU A 17 -3.88 -9.17 12.27
CA GLU A 17 -4.81 -8.04 12.30
C GLU A 17 -4.24 -6.82 11.58
N VAL A 18 -2.96 -6.51 11.84
CA VAL A 18 -2.28 -5.40 11.18
C VAL A 18 -2.16 -5.68 9.67
N PHE A 19 -1.79 -6.91 9.30
CA PHE A 19 -1.66 -7.33 7.90
C PHE A 19 -2.97 -7.14 7.14
N ASP A 20 -4.06 -7.70 7.63
CA ASP A 20 -5.37 -7.59 6.98
C ASP A 20 -5.80 -6.11 6.88
N PHE A 21 -5.53 -5.31 7.91
CA PHE A 21 -5.84 -3.89 7.90
C PHE A 21 -5.07 -3.11 6.83
N VAL A 22 -3.73 -3.24 6.79
CA VAL A 22 -2.89 -2.45 5.86
C VAL A 22 -2.96 -2.93 4.41
N THR A 23 -3.30 -4.20 4.19
CA THR A 23 -3.39 -4.79 2.84
C THR A 23 -4.79 -4.70 2.23
N THR A 24 -5.78 -4.21 2.98
CA THR A 24 -7.15 -3.94 2.49
C THR A 24 -7.29 -2.46 2.09
N PRO A 25 -7.48 -2.13 0.79
CA PRO A 25 -7.35 -0.75 0.34
C PRO A 25 -8.40 0.24 0.86
N SER A 26 -9.60 -0.21 1.20
CA SER A 26 -10.63 0.66 1.79
C SER A 26 -10.21 1.23 3.17
N ASN A 27 -9.19 0.67 3.80
CA ASN A 27 -8.62 1.21 5.04
C ASN A 27 -7.62 2.35 4.79
N TRP A 28 -7.04 2.49 3.60
CA TRP A 28 -5.94 3.44 3.37
C TRP A 28 -6.30 4.90 3.62
N PRO A 29 -7.47 5.41 3.17
CA PRO A 29 -7.86 6.79 3.47
C PRO A 29 -8.08 7.07 4.96
N GLN A 30 -8.23 6.03 5.80
CA GLN A 30 -8.46 6.18 7.24
C GLN A 30 -7.18 6.51 8.01
N TRP A 31 -6.02 6.04 7.54
CA TRP A 31 -4.76 6.17 8.28
C TRP A 31 -3.62 6.81 7.47
N HIS A 32 -3.61 6.68 6.13
CA HIS A 32 -2.54 7.19 5.29
C HIS A 32 -2.88 8.62 4.84
N PRO A 33 -2.22 9.67 5.36
CA PRO A 33 -2.65 11.06 5.13
C PRO A 33 -2.61 11.50 3.67
N SER A 34 -1.84 10.78 2.84
CA SER A 34 -1.75 11.08 1.42
C SER A 34 -2.84 10.40 0.60
N SER A 35 -3.54 9.40 1.14
CA SER A 35 -4.59 8.66 0.44
C SER A 35 -5.90 9.43 0.48
N LEU A 36 -6.40 9.87 -0.68
CA LEU A 36 -7.65 10.61 -0.79
C LEU A 36 -8.85 9.70 -1.08
N GLY A 37 -8.60 8.52 -1.65
CA GLY A 37 -9.64 7.58 -2.05
C GLY A 37 -9.05 6.41 -2.84
N VAL A 38 -9.84 5.34 -2.98
CA VAL A 38 -9.45 4.12 -3.69
C VAL A 38 -10.60 3.59 -4.55
N GLU A 39 -10.27 2.91 -5.65
CA GLU A 39 -11.21 2.26 -6.57
C GLU A 39 -10.65 0.94 -7.11
N GLY A 40 -11.53 -0.03 -7.37
CA GLY A 40 -11.17 -1.37 -7.84
C GLY A 40 -11.35 -2.43 -6.75
N ALA A 41 -10.41 -3.35 -6.63
CA ALA A 41 -10.37 -4.31 -5.53
C ALA A 41 -10.06 -3.55 -4.23
N THR A 42 -11.06 -3.34 -3.38
CA THR A 42 -10.93 -2.44 -2.22
C THR A 42 -11.42 -3.04 -0.91
N ASN A 43 -12.25 -4.08 -0.97
CA ASN A 43 -13.00 -4.60 0.18
C ASN A 43 -12.37 -5.85 0.83
N HIS A 44 -11.14 -6.21 0.46
CA HIS A 44 -10.42 -7.36 1.00
C HIS A 44 -8.90 -7.13 0.96
N SER A 45 -8.16 -7.96 1.72
CA SER A 45 -6.69 -8.05 1.65
C SER A 45 -6.28 -8.54 0.26
N LEU A 46 -5.61 -7.70 -0.52
CA LEU A 46 -5.31 -8.02 -1.91
C LEU A 46 -4.33 -9.18 -2.07
N THR A 47 -4.59 -10.01 -3.08
CA THR A 47 -3.77 -11.16 -3.49
C THR A 47 -2.84 -10.82 -4.65
N VAL A 48 -1.83 -11.67 -4.89
CA VAL A 48 -0.81 -11.43 -5.93
C VAL A 48 -1.46 -11.24 -7.30
N GLY A 49 -1.06 -10.17 -8.00
CA GLY A 49 -1.57 -9.78 -9.30
C GLY A 49 -2.79 -8.85 -9.25
N GLU A 50 -3.48 -8.74 -8.11
CA GLU A 50 -4.61 -7.81 -7.98
C GLU A 50 -4.15 -6.36 -7.96
N GLN A 51 -5.06 -5.48 -8.39
CA GLN A 51 -4.80 -4.07 -8.55
C GLN A 51 -5.84 -3.20 -7.86
N VAL A 52 -5.38 -2.04 -7.39
CA VAL A 52 -6.22 -0.97 -6.89
C VAL A 52 -5.69 0.37 -7.37
N THR A 53 -6.61 1.27 -7.73
CA THR A 53 -6.26 2.66 -8.02
C THR A 53 -6.41 3.49 -6.75
N GLU A 54 -5.41 4.29 -6.42
CA GLU A 54 -5.44 5.25 -5.32
C GLU A 54 -5.29 6.67 -5.89
N TRP A 55 -6.15 7.58 -5.43
CA TRP A 55 -5.92 9.02 -5.56
C TRP A 55 -5.09 9.51 -4.39
N PHE A 56 -4.01 10.24 -4.67
CA PHE A 56 -3.12 10.73 -3.61
C PHE A 56 -2.90 12.24 -3.63
N HIS A 57 -2.50 12.79 -2.49
CA HIS A 57 -1.95 14.14 -2.35
C HIS A 57 -0.67 14.11 -1.51
N VAL A 58 0.48 14.34 -2.16
CA VAL A 58 1.80 14.32 -1.51
C VAL A 58 2.57 15.58 -1.91
N ALA A 59 3.13 16.28 -0.92
CA ALA A 59 3.97 17.47 -1.14
C ALA A 59 3.37 18.50 -2.13
N GLY A 60 2.06 18.78 -2.00
CA GLY A 60 1.34 19.74 -2.84
C GLY A 60 0.92 19.20 -4.22
N ARG A 61 1.17 17.92 -4.53
CA ARG A 61 0.86 17.31 -5.83
C ARG A 61 -0.23 16.26 -5.69
N ARG A 62 -1.28 16.39 -6.50
CA ARG A 62 -2.32 15.37 -6.64
C ARG A 62 -2.04 14.45 -7.82
N GLY A 63 -2.44 13.20 -7.72
CA GLY A 63 -2.31 12.23 -8.79
C GLY A 63 -3.08 10.95 -8.53
N GLN A 64 -3.00 10.03 -9.49
CA GLN A 64 -3.48 8.66 -9.36
C GLN A 64 -2.30 7.71 -9.48
N VAL A 65 -2.32 6.64 -8.70
CA VAL A 65 -1.37 5.52 -8.79
C VAL A 65 -2.16 4.22 -8.90
N VAL A 66 -1.73 3.34 -9.79
CA VAL A 66 -2.20 1.95 -9.84
C VAL A 66 -1.20 1.11 -9.08
N TRP A 67 -1.63 0.52 -7.98
CA TRP A 67 -0.86 -0.43 -7.19
C TRP A 67 -1.15 -1.85 -7.67
N THR A 68 -0.12 -2.65 -7.90
CA THR A 68 -0.22 -4.08 -8.20
C THR A 68 0.47 -4.88 -7.12
N VAL A 69 -0.19 -5.91 -6.58
CA VAL A 69 0.44 -6.81 -5.61
C VAL A 69 1.45 -7.71 -6.29
N MET A 70 2.69 -7.63 -5.84
CA MET A 70 3.82 -8.40 -6.37
C MET A 70 4.13 -9.62 -5.51
N GLU A 71 3.92 -9.53 -4.20
CA GLU A 71 4.24 -10.60 -3.25
C GLU A 71 3.24 -10.58 -2.09
N ARG A 72 2.84 -11.78 -1.64
CA ARG A 72 2.01 -11.99 -0.46
C ARG A 72 2.44 -13.26 0.26
N ASP A 73 2.99 -13.10 1.45
CA ASP A 73 3.29 -14.16 2.41
C ASP A 73 2.64 -13.75 3.75
N ALA A 74 1.35 -14.05 3.88
CA ALA A 74 0.55 -13.60 5.02
C ALA A 74 0.91 -14.41 6.29
N PRO A 75 1.03 -13.76 7.47
CA PRO A 75 0.82 -12.33 7.74
C PRO A 75 2.13 -11.50 7.76
N HIS A 76 3.25 -12.01 7.26
CA HIS A 76 4.57 -11.44 7.53
C HIS A 76 5.09 -10.51 6.44
N ARG A 77 4.71 -10.69 5.18
CA ARG A 77 5.25 -9.90 4.07
C ARG A 77 4.23 -9.62 2.98
N TRP A 78 4.21 -8.38 2.53
CA TRP A 78 3.38 -7.93 1.41
C TRP A 78 4.10 -6.84 0.63
N VAL A 79 4.05 -6.91 -0.70
CA VAL A 79 4.76 -5.99 -1.60
C VAL A 79 3.84 -5.53 -2.71
N ILE A 80 3.78 -4.22 -2.94
CA ILE A 80 3.07 -3.61 -4.07
C ILE A 80 4.01 -2.74 -4.92
N ASP A 81 3.85 -2.81 -6.23
CA ASP A 81 4.47 -1.90 -7.19
C ASP A 81 3.43 -0.86 -7.65
N GLY A 82 3.78 0.42 -7.52
CA GLY A 82 2.93 1.54 -7.87
C GLY A 82 3.37 2.20 -9.17
N ARG A 83 2.43 2.41 -10.09
CA ARG A 83 2.63 3.16 -11.33
C ARG A 83 1.77 4.41 -11.35
N ILE A 84 2.40 5.58 -11.40
CA ILE A 84 1.67 6.85 -11.43
C ILE A 84 1.07 7.04 -12.83
N VAL A 85 -0.24 7.26 -12.88
CA VAL A 85 -0.97 7.46 -14.14
C VAL A 85 -0.42 8.69 -14.87
N GLY A 86 -0.12 8.53 -16.16
CA GLY A 86 0.40 9.60 -17.01
C GLY A 86 1.86 10.01 -16.74
N ARG A 87 2.62 9.24 -15.95
CA ARG A 87 4.04 9.49 -15.70
C ARG A 87 4.85 8.20 -15.78
N ASN A 88 6.09 8.29 -16.28
CA ASN A 88 7.05 7.20 -16.14
C ASN A 88 7.71 7.27 -14.75
N ALA A 89 6.89 7.16 -13.70
CA ALA A 89 7.30 7.26 -12.31
C ALA A 89 6.45 6.32 -11.45
N GLY A 90 7.02 5.87 -10.34
CA GLY A 90 6.42 4.87 -9.48
C GLY A 90 7.30 4.55 -8.29
N GLY A 91 6.94 3.51 -7.56
CA GLY A 91 7.70 3.05 -6.41
C GLY A 91 7.18 1.72 -5.89
N VAL A 92 8.03 1.03 -5.14
CA VAL A 92 7.67 -0.21 -4.47
C VAL A 92 7.46 0.09 -2.99
N VAL A 93 6.35 -0.40 -2.44
CA VAL A 93 6.08 -0.40 -0.99
C VAL A 93 6.14 -1.85 -0.51
N SER A 94 6.75 -2.05 0.65
CA SER A 94 6.83 -3.37 1.28
C SER A 94 6.52 -3.26 2.76
N TYR A 95 5.63 -4.13 3.24
CA TYR A 95 5.39 -4.34 4.66
C TYR A 95 6.11 -5.60 5.11
N THR A 96 6.72 -5.53 6.29
CA THR A 96 7.27 -6.67 7.01
C THR A 96 6.76 -6.60 8.43
N LEU A 97 6.05 -7.64 8.86
CA LEU A 97 5.43 -7.71 10.18
C LEU A 97 6.10 -8.81 10.98
N GLN A 98 6.38 -8.52 12.24
CA GLN A 98 7.04 -9.41 13.19
C GLN A 98 6.28 -9.34 14.51
N PRO A 99 6.25 -10.43 15.30
CA PRO A 99 5.69 -10.43 16.66
C PRO A 99 6.39 -9.44 17.60
#